data_AF-A0A1E1WGA4-F1
#
_entry.id   AF-A0A1E1WGA4-F1
#
_cell.length_a   1.000
_cell.length_b   1.000
_cell.length_c   1.000
_cell.angle_alpha   90.00
_cell.angle_beta   90.00
_cell.angle_gamma   90.00
#
_symmetry.space_group_name_H-M   'P 1'
#
loop_
_entity.id
_entity.type
_entity.pdbx_description
1 polymer ?
#
loop_
_entity_poly.entity_id
_entity_poly.type
_entity_poly.pdbx_seq_one_letter_code
_entity_poly.pdbx_strand_id
1 'polypeptide(L)'
;MGGKIRDTGAPDRDSVCELLDKLTLKQLHLIEDKIRCEMNIETNINNGSFQLAKSRYIMGHSAITATKLPMENSPEFSASTVCETTEEDGVMQLKAVKSETEDTVNPVRWFGVLVPQNLHAAQGIFQNAINYVVECVNIQLQLNENCNNIATLKQYKGTLRST
;
A
#
# COMPACT_ATOMS: atom_id res chain seq x y z
N MET A 1 21.42 -55.12 1.41
CA MET A 1 22.51 -54.40 0.73
C MET A 1 21.97 -53.82 -0.56
N GLY A 2 22.20 -52.51 -0.78
CA GLY A 2 21.90 -51.79 -2.03
C GLY A 2 20.43 -51.38 -2.13
N GLY A 3 20.00 -50.16 -1.83
CA GLY A 3 20.63 -48.90 -2.24
C GLY A 3 20.01 -48.45 -3.56
N LYS A 4 18.97 -47.62 -3.48
CA LYS A 4 18.69 -46.62 -4.51
C LYS A 4 17.91 -45.47 -3.91
N ILE A 5 18.63 -44.66 -3.14
CA ILE A 5 18.28 -43.26 -2.89
C ILE A 5 18.25 -42.64 -4.29
N ARG A 6 17.03 -42.39 -4.81
CA ARG A 6 16.86 -41.55 -5.98
C ARG A 6 16.92 -40.11 -5.49
N ASP A 7 18.13 -39.65 -5.15
CA ASP A 7 18.45 -38.23 -5.18
C ASP A 7 18.63 -37.87 -6.65
N THR A 8 17.51 -37.75 -7.36
CA THR A 8 17.44 -36.95 -8.57
C THR A 8 17.08 -35.55 -8.11
N GLY A 9 18.04 -34.64 -8.08
CA GLY A 9 17.87 -33.22 -7.71
C GLY A 9 16.98 -32.41 -8.68
N ALA A 10 16.10 -33.07 -9.43
CA ALA A 10 15.09 -32.45 -10.27
C ALA A 10 13.71 -32.66 -9.59
N PRO A 11 12.94 -31.59 -9.35
CA PRO A 11 11.64 -31.70 -8.72
C PRO A 11 10.71 -32.57 -9.56
N ASP A 12 10.11 -33.59 -8.92
CA ASP A 12 9.15 -34.48 -9.55
C ASP A 12 7.89 -33.73 -9.97
N ARG A 13 7.17 -34.24 -10.98
CA ARG A 13 5.98 -33.59 -11.54
C ARG A 13 4.92 -33.32 -10.45
N ASP A 14 4.76 -34.25 -9.53
CA ASP A 14 3.78 -34.14 -8.45
C ASP A 14 4.17 -33.01 -7.47
N SER A 15 5.47 -32.82 -7.22
CA SER A 15 5.96 -31.70 -6.40
C SER A 15 5.72 -30.33 -7.05
N VAL A 16 5.84 -30.25 -8.39
CA VAL A 16 5.52 -29.02 -9.14
C VAL A 16 4.02 -28.72 -9.09
N CYS A 17 3.17 -29.75 -9.17
CA CYS A 17 1.73 -29.58 -9.01
C CYS A 17 1.37 -29.09 -7.60
N GLU A 18 1.94 -29.70 -6.56
CA GLU A 18 1.70 -29.30 -5.17
C GLU A 18 2.15 -27.85 -4.91
N LEU A 19 3.31 -27.45 -5.46
CA LEU A 19 3.77 -26.07 -5.36
C LEU A 19 2.85 -25.10 -6.09
N LEU A 20 2.37 -25.46 -7.29
CA LEU A 20 1.42 -24.64 -8.04
C LEU A 20 0.09 -24.45 -7.28
N ASP A 21 -0.40 -25.51 -6.64
CA ASP A 21 -1.60 -25.45 -5.81
C ASP A 21 -1.37 -24.55 -4.59
N LYS A 22 -0.22 -24.66 -3.91
CA LYS A 22 0.15 -23.75 -2.81
C LYS A 22 0.21 -22.29 -3.25
N LEU A 23 0.83 -21.99 -4.39
CA LEU A 23 0.92 -20.61 -4.90
C LEU A 23 -0.44 -20.05 -5.32
N THR A 24 -1.30 -20.87 -5.93
CA THR A 24 -2.66 -20.44 -6.28
C THR A 24 -3.52 -20.18 -5.04
N LEU A 25 -3.40 -21.00 -3.99
CA LEU A 25 -4.02 -20.73 -2.69
C LEU A 25 -3.47 -19.44 -2.07
N LYS A 26 -2.15 -19.21 -2.10
CA LYS A 26 -1.54 -17.95 -1.65
C LYS A 26 -2.08 -16.75 -2.43
N GLN A 27 -2.30 -16.89 -3.74
CA GLN A 27 -2.88 -15.83 -4.57
C GLN A 27 -4.27 -15.44 -4.09
N LEU A 28 -5.11 -16.42 -3.75
CA LEU A 28 -6.47 -16.17 -3.26
C LEU A 28 -6.47 -15.42 -1.91
N HIS A 29 -5.57 -15.81 -0.99
CA HIS A 29 -5.41 -15.11 0.29
C HIS A 29 -4.96 -13.66 0.07
N LEU A 30 -3.95 -13.44 -0.78
CA LEU A 30 -3.48 -12.09 -1.10
C LEU A 30 -4.57 -11.23 -1.77
N ILE A 31 -5.45 -11.82 -2.58
CA ILE A 31 -6.60 -11.12 -3.16
C ILE A 31 -7.60 -10.72 -2.07
N GLU A 32 -7.89 -11.61 -1.11
CA GLU A 32 -8.74 -11.29 0.04
C GLU A 32 -8.16 -10.13 0.85
N ASP A 33 -6.87 -10.18 1.15
CA ASP A 33 -6.17 -9.13 1.89
C ASP A 33 -6.18 -7.80 1.13
N LYS A 34 -6.00 -7.83 -0.19
CA LYS A 34 -6.12 -6.64 -1.05
C LYS A 34 -7.51 -6.02 -0.95
N ILE A 35 -8.57 -6.83 -1.07
CA ILE A 35 -9.97 -6.35 -0.99
C ILE A 35 -10.23 -5.72 0.40
N ARG A 36 -9.74 -6.36 1.46
CA ARG A 36 -9.85 -5.82 2.83
C ARG A 36 -9.13 -4.48 2.96
N CYS A 37 -7.95 -4.36 2.38
CA CYS A 37 -7.17 -3.13 2.39
C CYS A 37 -7.89 -2.00 1.61
N GLU A 38 -8.44 -2.30 0.43
CA GLU A 38 -9.23 -1.35 -0.36
C GLU A 38 -10.47 -0.85 0.39
N MET A 39 -11.18 -1.74 1.09
CA MET A 39 -12.32 -1.35 1.93
C MET A 39 -11.91 -0.44 3.10
N ASN A 40 -10.75 -0.70 3.70
CA ASN A 40 -10.19 0.18 4.74
C ASN A 40 -9.83 1.55 4.19
N ILE A 41 -9.22 1.62 3.00
CA ILE A 41 -8.90 2.88 2.31
C ILE A 41 -10.18 3.67 2.04
N GLU A 42 -11.20 3.03 1.45
CA GLU A 42 -12.48 3.67 1.16
C GLU A 42 -13.14 4.21 2.43
N THR A 43 -13.19 3.39 3.49
CA THR A 43 -13.76 3.79 4.78
C THR A 43 -13.03 4.99 5.38
N ASN A 44 -11.70 5.01 5.35
CA ASN A 44 -10.91 6.13 5.86
C ASN A 44 -11.09 7.39 5.01
N ILE A 45 -11.09 7.29 3.67
CA ILE A 45 -11.31 8.44 2.78
C ILE A 45 -12.71 9.04 3.01
N ASN A 46 -13.73 8.20 3.14
CA ASN A 46 -15.09 8.65 3.43
C ASN A 46 -15.19 9.32 4.80
N ASN A 47 -14.60 8.72 5.84
CA ASN A 47 -14.58 9.28 7.19
C ASN A 47 -13.80 10.60 7.25
N GLY A 48 -12.63 10.69 6.61
CA GLY A 48 -11.84 11.92 6.52
C GLY A 48 -12.63 13.04 5.81
N SER A 49 -13.27 12.72 4.70
CA SER A 49 -14.12 13.65 3.94
C SER A 49 -15.32 14.12 4.75
N PHE A 50 -15.94 13.23 5.53
CA PHE A 50 -17.03 13.59 6.44
C PHE A 50 -16.57 14.55 7.54
N GLN A 51 -15.37 14.35 8.10
CA GLN A 51 -14.80 15.27 9.09
C GLN A 51 -14.43 16.63 8.48
N LEU A 52 -13.96 16.66 7.23
CA LEU A 52 -13.81 17.91 6.48
C LEU A 52 -15.14 18.63 6.30
N ALA A 53 -16.20 17.92 5.91
CA ALA A 53 -17.54 18.49 5.77
C ALA A 53 -18.05 19.10 7.07
N LYS A 54 -17.91 18.38 8.20
CA LYS A 54 -18.21 18.92 9.54
C LYS A 54 -17.41 20.18 9.87
N SER A 55 -16.12 20.18 9.54
CA SER A 55 -15.25 21.35 9.76
C SER A 55 -15.72 22.55 8.96
N ARG A 56 -16.09 22.36 7.69
CA ARG A 56 -16.63 23.43 6.83
C ARG A 56 -17.97 23.94 7.34
N TYR A 57 -18.85 23.04 7.79
CA TYR A 57 -20.13 23.43 8.37
C TYR A 57 -19.96 24.31 9.61
N ILE A 58 -19.07 23.93 10.52
CA ILE A 58 -18.79 24.68 11.76
C ILE A 58 -18.14 26.04 11.45
N MET A 59 -17.20 26.09 10.50
CA MET A 59 -16.51 27.33 10.14
C MET A 59 -17.39 28.32 9.37
N GLY A 60 -18.43 27.86 8.68
CA GLY A 60 -19.32 28.71 7.90
C GLY A 60 -18.56 29.58 6.89
N HIS A 61 -18.89 30.87 6.81
CA HIS A 61 -18.26 31.82 5.87
C HIS A 61 -16.78 32.12 6.16
N SER A 62 -16.26 31.75 7.34
CA SER A 62 -14.83 31.92 7.69
C SER A 62 -13.91 30.85 7.06
N ALA A 63 -14.48 29.95 6.26
CA ALA A 63 -13.73 29.00 5.45
C ALA A 63 -12.70 29.73 4.56
N ILE A 64 -11.46 29.23 4.59
CA ILE A 64 -10.27 29.73 3.88
C ILE A 64 -10.61 30.46 2.57
N THR A 65 -10.28 31.75 2.48
CA THR A 65 -10.27 32.49 1.21
C THR A 65 -9.13 31.96 0.33
N ALA A 66 -9.34 31.88 -0.99
CA ALA A 66 -8.37 31.38 -1.95
C ALA A 66 -6.97 32.00 -1.81
N THR A 67 -6.88 33.24 -1.32
CA THR A 67 -5.63 33.97 -1.04
C THR A 67 -4.71 33.31 0.00
N LYS A 68 -5.22 32.44 0.87
CA LYS A 68 -4.39 31.74 1.88
C LYS A 68 -3.87 30.38 1.40
N LEU A 69 -4.23 29.96 0.19
CA LEU A 69 -3.70 28.74 -0.40
C LEU A 69 -2.37 29.06 -1.11
N PRO A 70 -1.40 28.14 -1.08
CA PRO A 70 -0.21 28.25 -1.93
C PRO A 70 -0.63 28.47 -3.39
N MET A 71 -0.10 29.52 -4.02
CA MET A 71 -0.30 29.83 -5.45
C MET A 71 1.04 29.70 -6.19
N GLU A 72 1.09 29.87 -7.51
CA GLU A 72 2.31 29.69 -8.33
C GLU A 72 3.52 30.51 -7.86
N ASN A 73 3.29 31.62 -7.15
CA ASN A 73 4.35 32.48 -6.60
C ASN A 73 4.70 32.17 -5.12
N SER A 74 4.10 31.15 -4.52
CA SER A 74 4.41 30.74 -3.15
C SER A 74 5.72 29.94 -3.10
N PRO A 75 6.46 29.99 -1.99
CA PRO A 75 7.67 29.19 -1.85
C PRO A 75 7.32 27.70 -1.93
N GLU A 76 8.15 26.94 -2.64
CA GLU A 76 8.06 25.49 -2.69
C GLU A 76 8.27 24.90 -1.29
N PHE A 77 7.60 23.80 -1.01
CA PHE A 77 7.73 23.05 0.23
C PHE A 77 7.74 21.56 -0.08
N SER A 78 8.53 20.81 0.68
CA SER A 78 8.61 19.35 0.51
C SER A 78 7.41 18.62 1.11
N ALA A 79 7.16 17.41 0.60
CA ALA A 79 6.14 16.51 1.11
C ALA A 79 6.44 16.10 2.55
N SER A 80 5.42 16.06 3.42
CA SER A 80 5.59 15.65 4.82
C SER A 80 5.83 14.15 5.00
N THR A 81 5.39 13.35 4.03
CA THR A 81 5.45 11.89 4.04
C THR A 81 6.01 11.43 2.71
N VAL A 82 7.03 10.59 2.76
CA VAL A 82 7.74 10.05 1.60
C VAL A 82 7.61 8.53 1.62
N CYS A 83 7.68 7.92 0.44
CA CYS A 83 7.70 6.47 0.29
C CYS A 83 9.15 6.00 0.18
N GLU A 84 9.55 5.08 1.05
CA GLU A 84 10.85 4.45 1.03
C GLU A 84 10.71 2.97 0.72
N THR A 85 11.66 2.43 -0.02
CA THR A 85 11.74 0.99 -0.26
C THR A 85 12.60 0.35 0.81
N THR A 86 12.03 -0.60 1.53
CA THR A 86 12.69 -1.39 2.58
C THR A 86 12.73 -2.86 2.18
N GLU A 87 13.84 -3.53 2.45
CA GLU A 87 13.95 -4.98 2.30
C GLU A 87 13.76 -5.63 3.68
N GLU A 88 12.66 -6.35 3.85
CA GLU A 88 12.34 -7.06 5.10
C GLU A 88 12.15 -8.55 4.77
N ASP A 89 12.92 -9.41 5.44
CA ASP A 89 12.95 -10.87 5.21
C ASP A 89 13.21 -11.29 3.74
N GLY A 90 14.02 -10.50 3.00
CA GLY A 90 14.32 -10.74 1.58
C GLY A 90 13.18 -10.38 0.63
N VAL A 91 12.14 -9.69 1.12
CA VAL A 91 11.02 -9.19 0.33
C VAL A 91 11.13 -7.68 0.24
N MET A 92 11.12 -7.13 -0.98
CA MET A 92 11.05 -5.69 -1.19
C MET A 92 9.65 -5.18 -0.84
N GLN A 93 9.59 -4.21 0.07
CA GLN A 93 8.36 -3.59 0.54
C GLN A 93 8.49 -2.07 0.53
N LEU A 94 7.37 -1.38 0.42
CA LEU A 94 7.27 0.06 0.54
C LEU A 94 6.83 0.45 1.94
N LYS A 95 7.35 1.56 2.44
CA LYS A 95 6.98 2.13 3.74
C LYS A 95 6.75 3.63 3.62
N ALA A 96 5.65 4.11 4.21
CA ALA A 96 5.42 5.54 4.40
C ALA A 96 6.25 6.02 5.60
N VAL A 97 7.19 6.93 5.35
CA VAL A 97 8.07 7.53 6.37
C VAL A 97 7.88 9.03 6.36
N LYS A 98 8.04 9.67 7.51
CA LYS A 98 7.98 11.13 7.60
C LYS A 98 9.24 11.72 6.97
N SER A 99 9.10 12.75 6.15
CA SER A 99 10.25 13.44 5.57
C SER A 99 11.13 14.05 6.66
N GLU A 100 12.44 13.92 6.50
CA GLU A 100 13.46 14.54 7.37
C GLU A 100 13.73 16.01 6.99
N THR A 101 13.15 16.49 5.89
CA THR A 101 13.37 17.86 5.44
C THR A 101 12.69 18.89 6.34
N GLU A 102 13.37 20.00 6.62
CA GLU A 102 12.88 21.06 7.52
C GLU A 102 11.81 21.96 6.86
N ASP A 103 11.69 21.90 5.54
CA ASP A 103 10.83 22.77 4.71
C ASP A 103 9.39 22.24 4.55
N THR A 104 8.96 21.27 5.37
CA THR A 104 7.59 20.74 5.31
C THR A 104 6.56 21.71 5.89
N VAL A 105 5.40 21.83 5.24
CA VAL A 105 4.32 22.73 5.67
C VAL A 105 3.14 21.94 6.23
N ASN A 106 2.64 22.33 7.40
CA ASN A 106 1.40 21.78 7.94
C ASN A 106 0.18 22.59 7.43
N PRO A 107 -0.65 22.04 6.53
CA PRO A 107 -1.75 22.77 5.90
C PRO A 107 -2.85 23.18 6.87
N VAL A 108 -2.95 22.53 8.04
CA VAL A 108 -3.94 22.90 9.06
C VAL A 108 -3.66 24.28 9.64
N ARG A 109 -2.39 24.74 9.63
CA ARG A 109 -2.03 26.09 10.08
C ARG A 109 -2.57 27.20 9.18
N TRP A 110 -2.94 26.90 7.93
CA TRP A 110 -3.55 27.88 7.02
C TRP A 110 -4.93 28.37 7.49
N PHE A 111 -5.56 27.63 8.41
CA PHE A 111 -6.85 27.97 9.01
C PHE A 111 -6.72 28.91 10.22
N GLY A 112 -5.51 29.33 10.60
CA GLY A 112 -5.27 30.23 11.71
C GLY A 112 -5.24 29.53 13.07
N VAL A 113 -5.47 30.30 14.15
CA VAL A 113 -5.29 29.83 15.54
C VAL A 113 -6.45 28.95 16.03
N LEU A 114 -7.66 29.17 15.52
CA LEU A 114 -8.88 28.45 15.92
C LEU A 114 -9.25 27.40 14.86
N VAL A 115 -8.52 26.29 14.88
CA VAL A 115 -8.79 25.14 14.02
C VAL A 115 -9.82 24.22 14.68
N PRO A 116 -10.92 23.85 14.00
CA PRO A 116 -11.88 22.88 14.49
C PRO A 116 -11.22 21.52 14.73
N GLN A 117 -11.59 20.86 15.82
CA GLN A 117 -11.09 19.51 16.15
C GLN A 117 -11.34 18.49 15.03
N ASN A 118 -12.46 18.63 14.31
CA ASN A 118 -12.78 17.77 13.16
C ASN A 118 -11.76 17.90 12.02
N LEU A 119 -11.11 19.06 11.85
CA LEU A 119 -10.11 19.25 10.81
C LEU A 119 -8.80 18.57 11.16
N HIS A 120 -8.41 18.60 12.44
CA HIS A 120 -7.31 17.78 12.95
C HIS A 120 -7.60 16.28 12.83
N ALA A 121 -8.83 15.86 13.17
CA ALA A 121 -9.26 14.47 13.00
C ALA A 121 -9.19 14.04 11.52
N ALA A 122 -9.67 14.88 10.59
CA ALA A 122 -9.57 14.62 9.16
C ALA A 122 -8.11 14.45 8.71
N GLN A 123 -7.20 15.35 9.13
CA GLN A 123 -5.78 15.25 8.82
C GLN A 123 -5.19 13.90 9.27
N GLY A 124 -5.46 13.49 10.51
CA GLY A 124 -4.99 12.20 11.03
C GLY A 124 -5.57 11.00 10.27
N ILE A 125 -6.86 11.05 9.91
CA ILE A 125 -7.51 9.99 9.11
C ILE A 125 -6.86 9.86 7.74
N PHE A 126 -6.58 10.97 7.04
CA PHE A 126 -5.90 10.92 5.75
C PHE A 126 -4.45 10.45 5.86
N GLN A 127 -3.74 10.80 6.92
CA GLN A 127 -2.39 10.26 7.17
C GLN A 127 -2.42 8.74 7.36
N ASN A 128 -3.41 8.22 8.09
CA ASN A 128 -3.59 6.78 8.23
C ASN A 128 -4.00 6.11 6.91
N ALA A 129 -4.83 6.78 6.10
CA ALA A 129 -5.21 6.29 4.77
C ALA A 129 -3.99 6.07 3.87
N ILE A 130 -2.97 6.94 3.94
CA ILE A 130 -1.71 6.76 3.20
C ILE A 130 -1.01 5.46 3.61
N ASN A 131 -0.99 5.11 4.90
CA ASN A 131 -0.39 3.86 5.36
C ASN A 131 -1.11 2.64 4.77
N TYR A 132 -2.45 2.65 4.75
CA TYR A 132 -3.22 1.57 4.10
C TYR A 132 -2.98 1.52 2.58
N VAL A 133 -2.83 2.66 1.91
CA VAL A 133 -2.48 2.67 0.47
C VAL A 133 -1.13 2.01 0.24
N VAL A 134 -0.12 2.30 1.05
CA VAL A 134 1.21 1.66 0.95
C VAL A 134 1.12 0.16 1.19
N GLU A 135 0.37 -0.28 2.21
CA GLU A 135 0.12 -1.70 2.47
C GLU A 135 -0.56 -2.39 1.27
N CYS A 136 -1.55 -1.74 0.66
CA CYS A 136 -2.23 -2.25 -0.54
C CYS A 136 -1.25 -2.41 -1.71
N VAL A 137 -0.34 -1.45 -1.92
CA VAL A 137 0.68 -1.55 -2.97
C VAL A 137 1.63 -2.71 -2.68
N ASN A 138 2.03 -2.94 -1.43
CA ASN A 138 2.86 -4.10 -1.08
C ASN A 138 2.18 -5.43 -1.38
N ILE A 139 0.88 -5.56 -1.08
CA ILE A 139 0.09 -6.74 -1.45
C ILE A 139 0.03 -6.91 -2.97
N GLN A 140 -0.13 -5.81 -3.73
CA GLN A 140 -0.12 -5.84 -5.20
C GLN A 140 1.23 -6.28 -5.77
N LEU A 141 2.34 -5.86 -5.18
CA LEU A 141 3.67 -6.32 -5.57
C LEU A 141 3.80 -7.84 -5.36
N GLN A 142 3.37 -8.35 -4.20
CA GLN A 142 3.39 -9.79 -3.92
C GLN A 142 2.46 -10.59 -4.85
N LEU A 143 1.27 -10.06 -5.17
CA LEU A 143 0.35 -10.67 -6.12
C LEU A 143 0.97 -10.78 -7.52
N ASN A 144 1.69 -9.75 -7.96
CA ASN A 144 2.36 -9.74 -9.26
C ASN A 144 3.51 -10.75 -9.28
N GLU A 145 4.35 -10.76 -8.25
CA GLU A 145 5.43 -11.73 -8.11
C GLU A 145 4.90 -13.17 -8.12
N ASN A 146 3.86 -13.45 -7.35
CA ASN A 146 3.26 -14.77 -7.29
C ASN A 146 2.64 -15.19 -8.65
N CYS A 147 2.01 -14.27 -9.38
CA CYS A 147 1.58 -14.51 -10.75
C CYS A 147 2.73 -14.91 -11.68
N ASN A 148 3.87 -14.22 -11.59
CA ASN A 148 5.07 -14.54 -12.38
C ASN A 148 5.66 -15.91 -12.02
N ASN A 149 5.67 -16.24 -10.72
CA ASN A 149 6.11 -17.55 -10.23
C ASN A 149 5.20 -18.68 -10.73
N ILE A 150 3.88 -18.49 -10.67
CA ILE A 150 2.88 -19.40 -11.22
C ILE A 150 3.08 -19.60 -12.74
N ALA A 151 3.31 -18.51 -13.48
CA ALA A 151 3.56 -18.59 -14.93
C ALA A 151 4.82 -19.39 -15.25
N THR A 152 5.91 -19.15 -14.51
CA THR A 152 7.19 -19.84 -14.68
C THR A 152 7.07 -21.34 -14.37
N LEU A 153 6.39 -21.70 -13.28
CA LEU A 153 6.16 -23.11 -12.92
C LEU A 153 5.25 -23.83 -13.93
N LYS A 154 4.27 -23.13 -14.50
CA LYS A 154 3.43 -23.68 -15.58
C LYS A 154 4.26 -23.98 -16.84
N GLN A 155 5.19 -23.10 -17.21
CA GLN A 155 6.10 -23.34 -18.33
C GLN A 155 7.00 -24.55 -18.05
N TYR A 156 7.60 -24.62 -16.86
CA TYR A 156 8.45 -25.73 -16.45
C TYR A 156 7.72 -27.08 -16.46
N LYS A 157 6.49 -27.12 -15.92
CA LYS A 157 5.60 -28.29 -16.00
C LYS A 157 5.30 -28.70 -17.45
N GLY A 158 5.19 -27.73 -18.35
CA GLY A 158 5.04 -27.97 -19.79
C GLY A 158 6.24 -28.69 -20.38
N THR A 159 7.46 -28.28 -20.04
CA THR A 159 8.71 -28.92 -20.49
C THR A 159 8.83 -30.36 -19.98
N LEU A 160 8.40 -30.63 -18.75
CA LEU A 160 8.34 -31.99 -18.17
C LEU A 160 7.31 -32.91 -18.87
N ARG A 161 6.33 -32.36 -19.60
CA ARG A 161 5.38 -33.14 -20.40
C ARG A 161 5.95 -33.55 -21.77
N SER A 162 6.98 -32.86 -22.23
CA SER A 162 7.61 -33.03 -23.55
C SER A 162 8.82 -33.97 -23.53
N THR A 163 9.27 -34.40 -22.35
CA THR A 163 10.38 -35.36 -22.13
C THR A 163 9.80 -36.69 -21.68
#